data_AF-A0A8X6WZY3-F1
#
_entry.id   AF-A0A8X6WZY3-F1
#
_cell.length_a   1.000
_cell.length_b   1.000
_cell.length_c   1.000
_cell.angle_alpha   90.00
_cell.angle_beta   90.00
_cell.angle_gamma   90.00
#
_symmetry.space_group_name_H-M   'P 1'
#
loop_
_entity.id
_entity.type
_entity.pdbx_description
1 polymer ?
#
loop_
_entity_poly.entity_id
_entity_poly.type
_entity_poly.pdbx_seq_one_letter_code
_entity_poly.pdbx_strand_id
1 'polypeptide(L)'
;MLTTYQAMDMDRRKISEELRKKRIFNAKERQIGVSFVINILNLNILSAFHQLDIETLNHQVYENHLTKIRNAEHENILAEEARKSSALALSIEQQKKQEIRKQCRQIDAFRLSVQRPENSRDFDLFDPKRKKKEQPSRISDKDYCPISGIQRLDGEDLDQVVRLKKQKDQNRDILLQQILERQMQNLNLKEAERSWEASLLDRDNYALQFSHSDHNDCKNASKQLEDDNKNLAWLNQEFNKQQKIRDEIENKKDIDFQYYGDMLTENPSVAQSHHQSHRILPERWKGMTKAQLEGYYKGQIQQIWNNQTRREQEQQKEREWNKLILDQQHTLHYLDDAENRKYYQFCKQLELENQQLAQQQRQHQEYFNKVINTNVPSKKYFDQFNTSSR
;
A
#
# COMPACT_ATOMS: atom_id res chain seq x y z
N MET A 1 -192.77 -74.40 87.23
CA MET A 1 -191.64 -75.36 87.16
C MET A 1 -190.28 -74.73 87.47
N LEU A 2 -190.23 -73.62 88.21
CA LEU A 2 -188.98 -72.97 88.66
C LEU A 2 -188.42 -73.54 89.98
N THR A 3 -189.16 -74.38 90.68
CA THR A 3 -188.82 -74.88 92.02
C THR A 3 -187.91 -76.12 92.02
N THR A 4 -187.93 -76.94 90.97
CA THR A 4 -187.08 -78.15 90.87
C THR A 4 -185.63 -77.84 90.49
N TYR A 5 -185.40 -76.86 89.62
CA TYR A 5 -184.05 -76.38 89.30
C TYR A 5 -183.39 -75.66 90.49
N GLN A 6 -184.15 -74.89 91.27
CA GLN A 6 -183.65 -74.29 92.51
C GLN A 6 -183.30 -75.36 93.55
N ALA A 7 -184.08 -76.46 93.64
CA ALA A 7 -183.74 -77.59 94.48
C ALA A 7 -182.48 -78.34 93.99
N MET A 8 -182.34 -78.58 92.68
CA MET A 8 -181.14 -79.21 92.10
C MET A 8 -179.87 -78.35 92.21
N ASP A 9 -179.97 -77.03 92.09
CA ASP A 9 -178.82 -76.12 92.25
C ASP A 9 -178.47 -75.93 93.73
N MET A 10 -179.46 -75.94 94.64
CA MET A 10 -179.26 -76.01 96.09
C MET A 10 -178.58 -77.32 96.51
N ASP A 11 -178.99 -78.46 95.94
CA ASP A 11 -178.38 -79.76 96.22
C ASP A 11 -176.99 -79.87 95.59
N ARG A 12 -176.77 -79.36 94.35
CA ARG A 12 -175.42 -79.24 93.78
C ARG A 12 -174.51 -78.35 94.62
N ARG A 13 -175.02 -77.22 95.11
CA ARG A 13 -174.26 -76.34 96.01
C ARG A 13 -173.99 -77.01 97.34
N LYS A 14 -174.95 -77.73 97.92
CA LYS A 14 -174.73 -78.53 99.14
C LYS A 14 -173.69 -79.63 98.92
N ILE A 15 -173.79 -80.40 97.84
CA ILE A 15 -172.83 -81.46 97.49
C ILE A 15 -171.44 -80.85 97.23
N SER A 16 -171.36 -79.73 96.52
CA SER A 16 -170.10 -79.00 96.30
C SER A 16 -169.54 -78.44 97.62
N GLU A 17 -170.38 -77.88 98.49
CA GLU A 17 -170.01 -77.42 99.84
C GLU A 17 -169.53 -78.58 100.70
N GLU A 18 -170.16 -79.76 100.63
CA GLU A 18 -169.70 -80.95 101.33
C GLU A 18 -168.36 -81.47 100.79
N LEU A 19 -168.18 -81.54 99.47
CA LEU A 19 -166.91 -81.92 98.84
C LEU A 19 -165.80 -80.90 99.13
N ARG A 20 -166.16 -79.61 99.23
CA ARG A 20 -165.26 -78.54 99.65
C ARG A 20 -164.94 -78.65 101.14
N LYS A 21 -165.92 -78.89 102.00
CA LYS A 21 -165.72 -79.11 103.45
C LYS A 21 -164.79 -80.30 103.69
N LYS A 22 -164.97 -81.41 102.98
CA LYS A 22 -164.07 -82.58 103.06
C LYS A 22 -162.62 -82.20 102.75
N ARG A 23 -162.37 -81.41 101.69
CA ARG A 23 -161.03 -80.91 101.33
C ARG A 23 -160.48 -79.88 102.32
N ILE A 24 -161.33 -79.00 102.84
CA ILE A 24 -160.95 -77.92 103.76
C ILE A 24 -160.64 -78.46 105.15
N PHE A 25 -161.42 -79.40 105.69
CA PHE A 25 -161.18 -79.97 107.01
C PHE A 25 -160.13 -81.08 107.02
N ASN A 26 -159.75 -81.63 105.85
CA ASN A 26 -158.60 -82.51 105.73
C ASN A 26 -157.30 -81.68 105.73
N ALA A 27 -156.65 -81.59 106.90
CA ALA A 27 -155.44 -80.81 107.09
C ALA A 27 -154.33 -81.15 106.06
N LYS A 28 -154.24 -82.42 105.64
CA LYS A 28 -153.18 -82.90 104.75
C LYS A 28 -153.36 -82.41 103.30
N GLU A 29 -154.59 -82.44 102.78
CA GLU A 29 -154.88 -81.93 101.43
C GLU A 29 -154.73 -80.41 101.35
N ARG A 30 -155.09 -79.70 102.42
CA ARG A 30 -154.95 -78.24 102.49
C ARG A 30 -153.48 -77.80 102.51
N GLN A 31 -152.59 -78.60 103.09
CA GLN A 31 -151.19 -78.24 103.27
C GLN A 31 -150.31 -78.57 102.05
N ILE A 32 -150.61 -79.67 101.35
CA ILE A 32 -149.74 -80.18 100.27
C ILE A 32 -150.31 -79.88 98.88
N GLY A 33 -151.62 -79.56 98.76
CA GLY A 33 -152.25 -79.22 97.48
C GLY A 33 -152.30 -80.36 96.45
N VAL A 34 -151.80 -81.54 96.82
CA VAL A 34 -151.77 -82.79 96.05
C VAL A 34 -152.12 -83.91 97.03
N SER A 35 -153.17 -84.69 96.76
CA SER A 35 -153.63 -85.70 97.72
C SER A 35 -152.72 -86.94 97.67
N PHE A 36 -152.00 -87.19 98.77
CA PHE A 36 -151.08 -88.31 98.90
C PHE A 36 -151.67 -89.38 99.83
N VAL A 37 -152.20 -90.45 99.24
CA VAL A 37 -152.59 -91.67 99.96
C VAL A 37 -151.59 -92.79 99.63
N ILE A 38 -150.89 -93.25 100.67
CA ILE A 38 -150.19 -94.53 100.66
C ILE A 38 -151.25 -95.63 100.72
N ASN A 39 -151.20 -96.51 99.74
CA ASN A 39 -152.02 -97.72 99.60
C ASN A 39 -151.80 -98.68 100.78
N ILE A 40 -152.69 -98.71 101.78
CA ILE A 40 -152.89 -99.88 102.64
C ILE A 40 -154.39 -100.16 102.77
N LEU A 41 -154.78 -101.20 102.02
CA LEU A 41 -155.92 -102.12 102.13
C LEU A 41 -157.24 -101.65 102.78
N ASN A 42 -158.30 -101.84 101.98
CA ASN A 42 -159.71 -102.00 102.33
C ASN A 42 -160.51 -100.74 102.69
N LEU A 43 -161.02 -100.04 101.67
CA LEU A 43 -162.38 -100.27 101.16
C LEU A 43 -162.69 -99.31 100.01
N ASN A 44 -163.18 -99.90 98.93
CA ASN A 44 -163.53 -99.31 97.64
C ASN A 44 -164.61 -98.21 97.75
N ILE A 45 -164.48 -97.20 96.87
CA ILE A 45 -165.49 -96.21 96.38
C ILE A 45 -165.01 -94.73 96.41
N LEU A 46 -163.81 -94.40 96.90
CA LEU A 46 -163.28 -93.00 96.91
C LEU A 46 -161.98 -92.78 96.09
N SER A 47 -161.69 -93.61 95.08
CA SER A 47 -160.40 -93.57 94.35
C SER A 47 -160.43 -92.85 93.00
N ALA A 48 -161.58 -92.70 92.34
CA ALA A 48 -161.66 -92.23 90.95
C ALA A 48 -161.37 -90.72 90.77
N PHE A 49 -161.67 -89.90 91.78
CA PHE A 49 -161.46 -88.44 91.68
C PHE A 49 -159.98 -88.05 91.89
N HIS A 50 -159.19 -88.90 92.56
CA HIS A 50 -157.78 -88.63 92.87
C HIS A 50 -156.80 -89.06 91.76
N GLN A 51 -157.20 -89.92 90.82
CA GLN A 51 -156.32 -90.36 89.72
C GLN A 51 -156.22 -89.35 88.56
N LEU A 52 -157.24 -88.52 88.35
CA LEU A 52 -157.28 -87.52 87.25
C LEU A 52 -156.25 -86.38 87.40
N ASP A 53 -155.93 -85.94 88.62
CA ASP A 53 -155.03 -84.80 88.85
C ASP A 53 -153.54 -85.15 88.64
N ILE A 54 -153.15 -86.42 88.80
CA ILE A 54 -151.77 -86.88 88.57
C ILE A 54 -151.52 -87.09 87.07
N GLU A 55 -152.51 -87.62 86.33
CA GLU A 55 -152.41 -87.84 84.88
C GLU A 55 -152.29 -86.52 84.10
N THR A 56 -153.03 -85.48 84.49
CA THR A 56 -152.92 -84.15 83.86
C THR A 56 -151.57 -83.49 84.11
N LEU A 57 -151.00 -83.65 85.32
CA LEU A 57 -149.66 -83.17 85.64
C LEU A 57 -148.59 -83.91 84.83
N ASN A 58 -148.73 -85.24 84.68
CA ASN A 58 -147.85 -86.05 83.84
C ASN A 58 -147.93 -85.62 82.36
N HIS A 59 -149.12 -85.31 81.84
CA HIS A 59 -149.27 -84.79 80.48
C HIS A 59 -148.62 -83.41 80.30
N GLN A 60 -148.73 -82.51 81.30
CA GLN A 60 -148.04 -81.21 81.26
C GLN A 60 -146.53 -81.35 81.33
N VAL A 61 -146.01 -82.29 82.13
CA VAL A 61 -144.58 -82.62 82.17
C VAL A 61 -144.12 -83.16 80.81
N TYR A 62 -144.91 -84.03 80.18
CA TYR A 62 -144.61 -84.59 78.86
C TYR A 62 -144.61 -83.51 77.76
N GLU A 63 -145.64 -82.65 77.70
CA GLU A 63 -145.68 -81.51 76.76
C GLU A 63 -144.51 -80.54 76.98
N ASN A 64 -144.20 -80.18 78.23
CA ASN A 64 -143.03 -79.36 78.54
C ASN A 64 -141.71 -80.05 78.16
N HIS A 65 -141.65 -81.37 78.24
CA HIS A 65 -140.50 -82.12 77.76
C HIS A 65 -140.40 -82.05 76.23
N LEU A 66 -141.52 -82.20 75.50
CA LEU A 66 -141.55 -82.09 74.04
C LEU A 66 -141.19 -80.68 73.56
N THR A 67 -141.69 -79.63 74.23
CA THR A 67 -141.32 -78.25 73.88
C THR A 67 -139.86 -77.96 74.15
N LYS A 68 -139.29 -78.49 75.26
CA LYS A 68 -137.84 -78.42 75.51
C LYS A 68 -137.02 -79.11 74.42
N ILE A 69 -137.43 -80.31 73.99
CA ILE A 69 -136.77 -81.01 72.88
C ILE A 69 -136.83 -80.16 71.60
N ARG A 70 -138.02 -79.66 71.22
CA ARG A 70 -138.20 -78.85 70.00
C ARG A 70 -137.39 -77.56 70.04
N ASN A 71 -137.34 -76.88 71.18
CA ASN A 71 -136.53 -75.67 71.36
C ASN A 71 -135.04 -76.00 71.29
N ALA A 72 -134.59 -77.10 71.90
CA ALA A 72 -133.20 -77.55 71.80
C ALA A 72 -132.83 -77.90 70.35
N GLU A 73 -133.73 -78.54 69.59
CA GLU A 73 -133.54 -78.79 68.15
C GLU A 73 -133.45 -77.48 67.36
N HIS A 74 -134.35 -76.52 67.61
CA HIS A 74 -134.29 -75.19 66.97
C HIS A 74 -133.01 -74.43 67.31
N GLU A 75 -132.57 -74.43 68.58
CA GLU A 75 -131.32 -73.82 69.00
C GLU A 75 -130.12 -74.50 68.33
N ASN A 76 -130.14 -75.82 68.20
CA ASN A 76 -129.10 -76.56 67.46
C ASN A 76 -129.07 -76.16 65.98
N ILE A 77 -130.23 -76.01 65.31
CA ILE A 77 -130.30 -75.56 63.91
C ILE A 77 -129.73 -74.13 63.77
N LEU A 78 -130.13 -73.20 64.65
CA LEU A 78 -129.62 -71.83 64.64
C LEU A 78 -128.11 -71.78 64.94
N ALA A 79 -127.63 -72.62 65.87
CA ALA A 79 -126.20 -72.74 66.17
C ALA A 79 -125.41 -73.29 64.97
N GLU A 80 -125.96 -74.27 64.24
CA GLU A 80 -125.36 -74.76 63.00
C GLU A 80 -125.34 -73.69 61.90
N GLU A 81 -126.43 -72.93 61.73
CA GLU A 81 -126.50 -71.84 60.76
C GLU A 81 -125.52 -70.71 61.10
N ALA A 82 -125.39 -70.34 62.38
CA ALA A 82 -124.39 -69.39 62.86
C ALA A 82 -122.96 -69.88 62.60
N ARG A 83 -122.67 -71.17 62.82
CA ARG A 83 -121.38 -71.78 62.48
C ARG A 83 -121.10 -71.72 60.97
N LYS A 84 -122.09 -72.06 60.13
CA LYS A 84 -121.98 -71.99 58.67
C LYS A 84 -121.74 -70.56 58.19
N SER A 85 -122.49 -69.58 58.72
CA SER A 85 -122.35 -68.15 58.40
C SER A 85 -120.99 -67.61 58.84
N SER A 86 -120.51 -67.96 60.04
CA SER A 86 -119.18 -67.59 60.52
C SER A 86 -118.07 -68.18 59.64
N ALA A 87 -118.18 -69.45 59.25
CA ALA A 87 -117.24 -70.10 58.32
C ALA A 87 -117.24 -69.41 56.94
N LEU A 88 -118.41 -69.03 56.42
CA LEU A 88 -118.54 -68.27 55.17
C LEU A 88 -117.86 -66.89 55.27
N ALA A 89 -118.09 -66.16 56.37
CA ALA A 89 -117.48 -64.86 56.60
C ALA A 89 -115.95 -64.94 56.65
N LEU A 90 -115.40 -65.95 57.34
CA LEU A 90 -113.96 -66.22 57.37
C LEU A 90 -113.41 -66.53 55.98
N SER A 91 -114.11 -67.34 55.19
CA SER A 91 -113.71 -67.64 53.80
C SER A 91 -113.67 -66.38 52.92
N ILE A 92 -114.67 -65.50 53.03
CA ILE A 92 -114.71 -64.23 52.30
C ILE A 92 -113.57 -63.30 52.75
N GLU A 93 -113.28 -63.22 54.05
CA GLU A 93 -112.17 -62.41 54.57
C GLU A 93 -110.82 -62.94 54.06
N GLN A 94 -110.64 -64.25 54.02
CA GLN A 94 -109.44 -64.88 53.45
C GLN A 94 -109.29 -64.55 51.95
N GLN A 95 -110.37 -64.64 51.17
CA GLN A 95 -110.36 -64.26 49.75
C GLN A 95 -109.99 -62.79 49.57
N LYS A 96 -110.61 -61.86 50.31
CA LYS A 96 -110.26 -60.43 50.29
C LYS A 96 -108.79 -60.19 50.64
N LYS A 97 -108.28 -60.85 51.68
CA LYS A 97 -106.85 -60.77 52.05
C LYS A 97 -105.94 -61.27 50.92
N GLN A 98 -106.32 -62.35 50.23
CA GLN A 98 -105.57 -62.86 49.08
C GLN A 98 -105.61 -61.91 47.88
N GLU A 99 -106.76 -61.29 47.59
CA GLU A 99 -106.92 -60.29 46.52
C GLU A 99 -106.09 -59.04 46.78
N ILE A 100 -106.13 -58.49 48.00
CA ILE A 100 -105.28 -57.35 48.39
C ILE A 100 -103.80 -57.71 48.22
N ARG A 101 -103.37 -58.89 48.67
CA ARG A 101 -102.00 -59.38 48.47
C ARG A 101 -101.65 -59.51 46.99
N LYS A 102 -102.59 -59.90 46.13
CA LYS A 102 -102.38 -60.01 44.68
C LYS A 102 -102.24 -58.61 44.06
N GLN A 103 -103.09 -57.66 44.44
CA GLN A 103 -103.02 -56.27 43.98
C GLN A 103 -101.72 -55.59 44.42
N CYS A 104 -101.31 -55.72 45.68
CA CYS A 104 -100.02 -55.20 46.16
C CYS A 104 -98.86 -55.79 45.35
N ARG A 105 -98.85 -57.12 45.12
CA ARG A 105 -97.84 -57.77 44.27
C ARG A 105 -97.82 -57.21 42.84
N GLN A 106 -98.98 -56.92 42.25
CA GLN A 106 -99.07 -56.32 40.92
C GLN A 106 -98.55 -54.87 40.90
N ILE A 107 -98.89 -54.07 41.90
CA ILE A 107 -98.39 -52.69 42.06
C ILE A 107 -96.88 -52.69 42.24
N ASP A 108 -96.35 -53.57 43.07
CA ASP A 108 -94.91 -53.69 43.30
C ASP A 108 -94.20 -54.20 42.04
N ALA A 109 -94.78 -55.16 41.32
CA ALA A 109 -94.25 -55.60 40.03
C ALA A 109 -94.22 -54.46 39.00
N PHE A 110 -95.26 -53.61 38.96
CA PHE A 110 -95.31 -52.44 38.11
C PHE A 110 -94.26 -51.38 38.51
N ARG A 111 -94.14 -51.09 39.80
CA ARG A 111 -93.11 -50.18 40.35
C ARG A 111 -91.70 -50.65 39.99
N LEU A 112 -91.42 -51.94 40.18
CA LEU A 112 -90.11 -52.55 39.93
C LEU A 112 -89.80 -52.74 38.44
N SER A 113 -90.78 -52.66 37.53
CA SER A 113 -90.54 -52.80 36.09
C SER A 113 -90.51 -51.45 35.38
N VAL A 114 -91.53 -50.62 35.59
CA VAL A 114 -91.76 -49.38 34.84
C VAL A 114 -91.24 -48.16 35.58
N GLN A 115 -91.44 -48.07 36.90
CA GLN A 115 -91.09 -46.88 37.69
C GLN A 115 -89.67 -46.91 38.27
N ARG A 116 -88.76 -47.57 37.56
CA ARG A 116 -87.34 -47.59 37.88
C ARG A 116 -86.74 -46.19 37.71
N PRO A 117 -85.80 -45.75 38.58
CA PRO A 117 -85.07 -44.50 38.38
C PRO A 117 -84.43 -44.40 37.01
N GLU A 118 -83.93 -45.52 36.48
CA GLU A 118 -83.31 -45.61 35.15
C GLU A 118 -84.25 -45.25 34.00
N ASN A 119 -85.57 -45.40 34.19
CA ASN A 119 -86.59 -45.10 33.18
C ASN A 119 -87.08 -43.64 33.26
N SER A 120 -86.54 -42.82 34.18
CA SER A 120 -86.89 -41.41 34.28
C SER A 120 -86.31 -40.62 33.10
N ARG A 121 -87.05 -39.61 32.62
CA ARG A 121 -86.62 -38.74 31.51
C ARG A 121 -85.25 -38.10 31.76
N ASP A 122 -85.00 -37.74 33.02
CA ASP A 122 -83.84 -36.94 33.42
C ASP A 122 -82.78 -37.83 34.13
N PHE A 123 -82.85 -39.15 33.99
CA PHE A 123 -81.91 -40.07 34.65
C PHE A 123 -80.47 -39.89 34.17
N ASP A 124 -80.28 -39.56 32.90
CA ASP A 124 -78.97 -39.24 32.31
C ASP A 124 -78.26 -38.10 33.05
N LEU A 125 -79.00 -37.14 33.62
CA LEU A 125 -78.45 -36.04 34.41
C LEU A 125 -77.93 -36.50 35.78
N PHE A 126 -78.63 -37.44 36.43
CA PHE A 126 -78.34 -37.92 37.79
C PHE A 126 -77.68 -39.30 37.85
N ASP A 127 -77.38 -39.93 36.71
CA ASP A 127 -76.73 -41.25 36.65
C ASP A 127 -75.37 -41.20 37.38
N PRO A 128 -75.19 -41.97 38.46
CA PRO A 128 -73.93 -42.02 39.20
C PRO A 128 -72.72 -42.41 38.32
N LYS A 129 -72.97 -43.11 37.20
CA LYS A 129 -71.94 -43.55 36.26
C LYS A 129 -71.80 -42.64 35.05
N ARG A 130 -72.48 -41.49 34.97
CA ARG A 130 -72.44 -40.55 33.84
C ARG A 130 -71.02 -40.24 33.37
N LYS A 131 -70.14 -39.83 34.28
CA LYS A 131 -68.73 -39.49 33.97
C LYS A 131 -67.90 -40.65 33.40
N LYS A 132 -68.33 -41.91 33.60
CA LYS A 132 -67.67 -43.09 33.02
C LYS A 132 -68.18 -43.42 31.61
N LYS A 133 -69.39 -42.98 31.28
CA LYS A 133 -70.02 -43.17 29.95
C LYS A 133 -69.71 -42.01 29.00
N GLU A 134 -69.50 -40.82 29.54
CA GLU A 134 -69.16 -39.61 28.79
C GLU A 134 -67.78 -39.75 28.11
N GLN A 135 -67.71 -39.37 26.85
CA GLN A 135 -66.45 -39.30 26.09
C GLN A 135 -65.75 -37.96 26.37
N PRO A 136 -64.41 -37.92 26.34
CA PRO A 136 -63.70 -36.65 26.44
C PRO A 136 -64.09 -35.72 25.29
N SER A 137 -64.05 -34.41 25.52
CA SER A 137 -64.47 -33.39 24.54
C SER A 137 -63.63 -33.38 23.25
N ARG A 138 -62.42 -33.96 23.29
CA ARG A 138 -61.52 -34.18 22.15
C ARG A 138 -60.73 -35.47 22.39
N ILE A 139 -60.63 -36.34 21.40
CA ILE A 139 -59.97 -37.66 21.51
C ILE A 139 -58.61 -37.64 20.79
N SER A 140 -58.53 -36.98 19.64
CA SER A 140 -57.35 -36.90 18.79
C SER A 140 -57.17 -35.49 18.23
N ASP A 141 -55.93 -35.17 17.84
CA ASP A 141 -55.63 -33.88 17.22
C ASP A 141 -56.27 -33.70 15.84
N LYS A 142 -56.58 -34.83 15.18
CA LYS A 142 -57.19 -34.89 13.85
C LYS A 142 -58.72 -34.87 13.89
N ASP A 143 -59.33 -34.88 15.07
CA ASP A 143 -60.77 -34.81 15.19
C ASP A 143 -61.29 -33.48 14.62
N TYR A 144 -62.46 -33.53 13.99
CA TYR A 144 -63.13 -32.33 13.51
C TYR A 144 -63.69 -31.54 14.71
N CYS A 145 -62.97 -30.50 15.13
CA CYS A 145 -63.41 -29.58 16.18
C CYS A 145 -63.83 -28.23 15.54
N PRO A 146 -65.10 -27.81 15.69
CA PRO A 146 -65.51 -26.49 15.23
C PRO A 146 -64.85 -25.38 16.08
N ILE A 147 -64.61 -24.23 15.47
CA ILE A 147 -63.97 -23.06 16.11
C ILE A 147 -64.74 -22.61 17.37
N SER A 148 -66.08 -22.69 17.35
CA SER A 148 -66.94 -22.31 18.48
C SER A 148 -66.77 -23.17 19.73
N GLY A 149 -66.25 -24.40 19.59
CA GLY A 149 -66.07 -25.32 20.70
C GLY A 149 -64.82 -25.05 21.56
N ILE A 150 -63.87 -24.24 21.06
CA ILE A 150 -62.61 -23.86 21.74
C ILE A 150 -61.83 -25.10 22.25
N GLN A 151 -61.95 -26.24 21.55
CA GLN A 151 -61.22 -27.48 21.89
C GLN A 151 -59.86 -27.59 21.18
N ARG A 152 -59.66 -26.80 20.11
CA ARG A 152 -58.41 -26.72 19.35
C ARG A 152 -58.09 -25.26 19.10
N LEU A 153 -56.86 -24.87 19.40
CA LEU A 153 -56.33 -23.53 19.16
C LEU A 153 -55.17 -23.63 18.18
N ASP A 154 -55.24 -22.93 17.06
CA ASP A 154 -54.18 -22.99 16.03
C ASP A 154 -52.84 -22.38 16.48
N GLY A 155 -52.82 -21.65 17.60
CA GLY A 155 -51.59 -21.18 18.24
C GLY A 155 -50.82 -22.27 19.00
N GLU A 156 -51.47 -23.40 19.30
CA GLU A 156 -50.83 -24.57 19.93
C GLU A 156 -50.04 -25.35 18.86
N ASP A 157 -48.78 -24.98 18.69
CA ASP A 157 -47.88 -25.57 17.69
C ASP A 157 -47.34 -26.93 18.16
N LEU A 158 -48.04 -28.00 17.76
CA LEU A 158 -47.64 -29.38 18.05
C LEU A 158 -46.32 -29.78 17.35
N ASP A 159 -46.00 -29.13 16.23
CA ASP A 159 -44.82 -29.44 15.41
C ASP A 159 -43.61 -28.55 15.75
N GLN A 160 -43.66 -27.82 16.87
CA GLN A 160 -42.60 -26.88 17.28
C GLN A 160 -41.21 -27.55 17.28
N VAL A 161 -41.11 -28.78 17.79
CA VAL A 161 -39.84 -29.53 17.86
C VAL A 161 -39.29 -29.82 16.46
N VAL A 162 -40.15 -30.23 15.52
CA VAL A 162 -39.77 -30.53 14.13
C VAL A 162 -39.34 -29.25 13.42
N ARG A 163 -40.10 -28.16 13.59
CA ARG A 163 -39.75 -26.84 13.02
C ARG A 163 -38.40 -26.35 13.52
N LEU A 164 -38.17 -26.40 14.83
CA LEU A 164 -36.90 -25.99 15.44
C LEU A 164 -35.72 -26.84 14.96
N LYS A 165 -35.91 -28.15 14.81
CA LYS A 165 -34.89 -29.04 14.25
C LYS A 165 -34.52 -28.62 12.83
N LYS A 166 -35.53 -28.42 11.96
CA LYS A 166 -35.31 -27.99 10.58
C LYS A 166 -34.59 -26.64 10.50
N GLN A 167 -34.96 -25.67 11.34
CA GLN A 167 -34.28 -24.38 11.43
C GLN A 167 -32.82 -24.51 11.86
N LYS A 168 -32.54 -25.38 12.86
CA LYS A 168 -31.16 -25.66 13.30
C LYS A 168 -30.32 -26.31 12.19
N ASP A 169 -30.89 -27.27 11.47
CA ASP A 169 -30.22 -27.95 10.37
C ASP A 169 -29.91 -26.95 9.23
N GLN A 170 -30.88 -26.11 8.85
CA GLN A 170 -30.66 -25.04 7.87
C GLN A 170 -29.55 -24.06 8.31
N ASN A 171 -29.59 -23.59 9.56
CA ASN A 171 -28.57 -22.70 10.07
C ASN A 171 -27.18 -23.36 10.08
N ARG A 172 -27.11 -24.63 10.46
CA ARG A 172 -25.86 -25.40 10.42
C ARG A 172 -25.30 -25.47 9.00
N ASP A 173 -26.12 -25.80 8.02
CA ASP A 173 -25.70 -25.95 6.63
C ASP A 173 -25.20 -24.62 6.05
N ILE A 174 -25.93 -23.52 6.30
CA ILE A 174 -25.53 -22.17 5.90
C ILE A 174 -24.18 -21.78 6.53
N LEU A 175 -24.02 -22.03 7.84
CA LEU A 175 -22.77 -21.70 8.54
C LEU A 175 -21.59 -22.52 8.01
N LEU A 176 -21.80 -23.82 7.74
CA LEU A 176 -20.76 -24.66 7.15
C LEU A 176 -20.35 -24.15 5.76
N GLN A 177 -21.33 -23.76 4.93
CA GLN A 177 -21.06 -23.20 3.62
C GLN A 177 -20.27 -21.88 3.72
N GLN A 178 -20.66 -20.97 4.62
CA GLN A 178 -19.93 -19.72 4.85
C GLN A 178 -18.50 -19.95 5.36
N ILE A 179 -18.28 -20.94 6.23
CA ILE A 179 -16.94 -21.29 6.71
C ILE A 179 -16.08 -21.80 5.56
N LEU A 180 -16.61 -22.70 4.72
CA LEU A 180 -15.89 -23.23 3.56
C LEU A 180 -15.56 -22.13 2.55
N GLU A 181 -16.53 -21.27 2.21
CA GLU A 181 -16.30 -20.14 1.32
C GLU A 181 -15.22 -19.20 1.85
N ARG A 182 -15.24 -18.88 3.15
CA ARG A 182 -14.21 -18.05 3.78
C ARG A 182 -12.84 -18.72 3.78
N GLN A 183 -12.77 -20.02 4.03
CA GLN A 183 -11.52 -20.78 3.96
C GLN A 183 -10.94 -20.78 2.55
N MET A 184 -11.77 -20.99 1.52
CA MET A 184 -11.36 -20.91 0.12
C MET A 184 -10.89 -19.50 -0.26
N GLN A 185 -11.62 -18.46 0.12
CA GLN A 185 -11.21 -17.08 -0.10
C GLN A 185 -9.86 -16.77 0.57
N ASN A 186 -9.66 -17.21 1.81
CA ASN A 186 -8.38 -17.02 2.51
C ASN A 186 -7.22 -17.78 1.84
N LEU A 187 -7.47 -18.97 1.29
CA LEU A 187 -6.45 -19.71 0.56
C LEU A 187 -6.09 -19.02 -0.75
N ASN A 188 -7.10 -18.57 -1.51
CA ASN A 188 -6.89 -17.82 -2.74
C ASN A 188 -6.15 -16.50 -2.48
N LEU A 189 -6.49 -15.78 -1.40
CA LEU A 189 -5.79 -14.57 -0.99
C LEU A 189 -4.32 -14.86 -0.66
N LYS A 190 -4.04 -15.90 0.14
CA LYS A 190 -2.66 -16.29 0.47
C LYS A 190 -1.85 -16.72 -0.75
N GLU A 191 -2.49 -17.36 -1.73
CA GLU A 191 -1.84 -17.73 -2.99
C GLU A 191 -1.53 -16.50 -3.85
N ALA A 192 -2.48 -15.56 -3.93
CA ALA A 192 -2.27 -14.28 -4.61
C ALA A 192 -1.17 -13.44 -3.94
N GLU A 193 -1.14 -13.38 -2.60
CA GLU A 193 -0.09 -12.73 -1.82
C GLU A 193 1.27 -13.35 -2.12
N ARG A 194 1.40 -14.68 -2.07
CA ARG A 194 2.66 -15.37 -2.43
C ARG A 194 3.10 -15.11 -3.86
N SER A 195 2.17 -15.11 -4.81
CA SER A 195 2.47 -14.80 -6.22
C SER A 195 2.93 -13.34 -6.38
N TRP A 196 2.33 -12.42 -5.62
CA TRP A 196 2.71 -11.01 -5.62
C TRP A 196 4.09 -10.79 -4.99
N GLU A 197 4.37 -11.43 -3.84
CA GLU A 197 5.67 -11.42 -3.17
C GLU A 197 6.77 -11.97 -4.09
N ALA A 198 6.53 -13.10 -4.76
CA ALA A 198 7.47 -13.65 -5.75
C ALA A 198 7.73 -12.66 -6.90
N SER A 199 6.68 -12.05 -7.45
CA SER A 199 6.80 -11.05 -8.51
C SER A 199 7.53 -9.78 -8.06
N LEU A 200 7.46 -9.43 -6.78
CA LEU A 200 8.18 -8.31 -6.20
C LEU A 200 9.67 -8.63 -6.05
N LEU A 201 9.99 -9.82 -5.52
CA LEU A 201 11.37 -10.29 -5.42
C LEU A 201 12.05 -10.38 -6.79
N ASP A 202 11.35 -10.84 -7.82
CA ASP A 202 11.88 -10.87 -9.19
C ASP A 202 12.19 -9.46 -9.71
N ARG A 203 11.34 -8.47 -9.42
CA ARG A 203 11.58 -7.07 -9.77
C ARG A 203 12.78 -6.48 -9.03
N ASP A 204 12.92 -6.76 -7.74
CA ASP A 204 14.05 -6.29 -6.94
C ASP A 204 15.37 -6.91 -7.43
N ASN A 205 15.37 -8.22 -7.71
CA ASN A 205 16.51 -8.90 -8.30
C ASN A 205 16.89 -8.31 -9.66
N TYR A 206 15.91 -8.02 -10.52
CA TYR A 206 16.14 -7.36 -11.79
C TYR A 206 16.73 -5.96 -11.61
N ALA A 207 16.21 -5.17 -10.68
CA ALA A 207 16.73 -3.83 -10.38
C ALA A 207 18.18 -3.88 -9.87
N LEU A 208 18.52 -4.86 -9.02
CA LEU A 208 19.89 -5.09 -8.57
C LEU A 208 20.83 -5.48 -9.72
N GLN A 209 20.40 -6.41 -10.58
CA GLN A 209 21.18 -6.79 -11.76
C GLN A 209 21.42 -5.61 -12.70
N PHE A 210 20.38 -4.81 -12.94
CA PHE A 210 20.46 -3.61 -13.77
C PHE A 210 21.44 -2.59 -13.18
N SER A 211 21.30 -2.27 -11.88
CA SER A 211 22.22 -1.36 -11.19
C SER A 211 23.67 -1.86 -11.21
N HIS A 212 23.88 -3.17 -11.08
CA HIS A 212 25.21 -3.76 -11.18
C HIS A 212 25.79 -3.66 -12.59
N SER A 213 24.98 -3.88 -13.63
CA SER A 213 25.36 -3.70 -15.03
C SER A 213 25.73 -2.24 -15.30
N ASP A 214 24.86 -1.29 -14.93
CA ASP A 214 25.10 0.15 -15.10
C ASP A 214 26.40 0.60 -14.41
N HIS A 215 26.67 0.07 -13.21
CA HIS A 215 27.91 0.37 -12.50
C HIS A 215 29.14 -0.16 -13.25
N ASN A 216 29.07 -1.38 -13.78
CA ASN A 216 30.15 -1.96 -14.57
C ASN A 216 30.36 -1.18 -15.88
N ASP A 217 29.28 -0.76 -16.55
CA ASP A 217 29.34 0.04 -17.77
C ASP A 217 29.95 1.41 -17.51
N CYS A 218 29.54 2.10 -16.45
CA CYS A 218 30.16 3.36 -16.01
C CYS A 218 31.66 3.17 -15.73
N LYS A 219 32.04 2.09 -15.05
CA LYS A 219 33.44 1.78 -14.75
C LYS A 219 34.25 1.48 -16.01
N ASN A 220 33.68 0.75 -16.96
CA ASN A 220 34.31 0.42 -18.24
C ASN A 220 34.48 1.68 -19.10
N ALA A 221 33.44 2.52 -19.20
CA ALA A 221 33.51 3.81 -19.88
C ALA A 221 34.57 4.73 -19.26
N SER A 222 34.66 4.79 -17.92
CA SER A 222 35.69 5.57 -17.23
C SER A 222 37.09 5.07 -17.53
N LYS A 223 37.30 3.75 -17.58
CA LYS A 223 38.61 3.16 -17.96
C LYS A 223 38.96 3.47 -19.41
N GLN A 224 38.01 3.31 -20.32
CA GLN A 224 38.22 3.62 -21.74
C GLN A 224 38.62 5.09 -21.92
N LEU A 225 37.94 6.01 -21.24
CA LEU A 225 38.27 7.43 -21.27
C LEU A 225 39.66 7.72 -20.66
N GLU A 226 40.05 7.00 -19.61
CA GLU A 226 41.40 7.08 -19.04
C GLU A 226 42.47 6.66 -20.07
N ASP A 227 42.25 5.55 -20.77
CA ASP A 227 43.16 5.04 -21.78
C ASP A 227 43.23 5.96 -23.02
N ASP A 228 42.10 6.50 -23.47
CA ASP A 228 42.04 7.50 -24.54
C ASP A 228 42.81 8.77 -24.15
N ASN A 229 42.65 9.25 -22.91
CA ASN A 229 43.40 10.40 -22.41
C ASN A 229 44.92 10.13 -22.34
N LYS A 230 45.34 8.93 -21.94
CA LYS A 230 46.75 8.51 -21.98
C LYS A 230 47.28 8.52 -23.41
N ASN A 231 46.52 7.97 -24.35
CA ASN A 231 46.88 7.96 -25.77
C ASN A 231 47.00 9.38 -26.35
N LEU A 232 46.04 10.26 -26.04
CA LEU A 232 46.08 11.67 -26.45
C LEU A 232 47.27 12.40 -25.83
N ALA A 233 47.58 12.16 -24.55
CA ALA A 233 48.75 12.74 -23.89
C ALA A 233 50.05 12.28 -24.56
N TRP A 234 50.17 11.00 -24.90
CA TRP A 234 51.31 10.46 -25.63
C TRP A 234 51.44 11.07 -27.03
N LEU A 235 50.35 11.14 -27.79
CA LEU A 235 50.32 11.77 -29.12
C LEU A 235 50.76 13.24 -29.06
N ASN A 236 50.27 14.00 -28.08
CA ASN A 236 50.67 15.39 -27.87
C ASN A 236 52.16 15.52 -27.52
N GLN A 237 52.70 14.62 -26.69
CA GLN A 237 54.13 14.61 -26.38
C GLN A 237 54.97 14.34 -27.64
N GLU A 238 54.60 13.35 -28.45
CA GLU A 238 55.29 13.04 -29.70
C GLU A 238 55.20 14.19 -30.71
N PHE A 239 54.00 14.78 -30.87
CA PHE A 239 53.83 15.96 -31.70
C PHE A 239 54.72 17.13 -31.26
N ASN A 240 54.77 17.41 -29.95
CA ASN A 240 55.63 18.46 -29.40
C ASN A 240 57.12 18.18 -29.61
N LYS A 241 57.56 16.91 -29.49
CA LYS A 241 58.95 16.53 -29.82
C LYS A 241 59.24 16.77 -31.30
N GLN A 242 58.34 16.36 -32.19
CA GLN A 242 58.50 16.58 -33.63
C GLN A 242 58.54 18.06 -33.97
N GLN A 243 57.70 18.89 -33.33
CA GLN A 243 57.75 20.34 -33.51
C GLN A 243 59.09 20.92 -33.06
N LYS A 244 59.58 20.54 -31.86
CA LYS A 244 60.91 20.99 -31.41
C LYS A 244 62.03 20.61 -32.38
N ILE A 245 62.00 19.39 -32.93
CA ILE A 245 62.98 18.96 -33.94
C ILE A 245 62.86 19.81 -35.21
N ARG A 246 61.64 20.13 -35.66
CA ARG A 246 61.42 21.03 -36.82
C ARG A 246 61.95 22.43 -36.55
N ASP A 247 61.63 23.00 -35.39
CA ASP A 247 62.10 24.30 -34.95
C ASP A 247 63.63 24.33 -34.88
N GLU A 248 64.28 23.29 -34.34
CA GLU A 248 65.74 23.16 -34.33
C GLU A 248 66.34 23.10 -35.74
N ILE A 249 65.70 22.38 -36.67
CA ILE A 249 66.12 22.33 -38.08
C ILE A 249 65.97 23.69 -38.74
N GLU A 250 64.87 24.41 -38.50
CA GLU A 250 64.62 25.74 -39.05
C GLU A 250 65.60 26.76 -38.47
N ASN A 251 65.79 26.78 -37.15
CA ASN A 251 66.80 27.59 -36.48
C ASN A 251 68.19 27.32 -37.04
N LYS A 252 68.54 26.06 -37.28
CA LYS A 252 69.83 25.71 -37.90
C LYS A 252 69.92 26.24 -39.33
N LYS A 253 68.87 26.10 -40.14
CA LYS A 253 68.83 26.66 -41.50
C LYS A 253 69.00 28.18 -41.49
N ASP A 254 68.37 28.87 -40.55
CA ASP A 254 68.49 30.33 -40.39
C ASP A 254 69.91 30.73 -39.98
N ILE A 255 70.52 30.00 -39.02
CA ILE A 255 71.91 30.18 -38.63
C ILE A 255 72.84 29.94 -39.83
N ASP A 256 72.67 28.84 -40.55
CA ASP A 256 73.48 28.49 -41.72
C ASP A 256 73.32 29.55 -42.82
N PHE A 257 72.08 29.99 -43.09
CA PHE A 257 71.78 31.05 -44.07
C PHE A 257 72.47 32.37 -43.69
N GLN A 258 72.40 32.79 -42.43
CA GLN A 258 73.04 34.01 -41.98
C GLN A 258 74.58 33.89 -41.97
N TYR A 259 75.09 32.73 -41.55
CA TYR A 259 76.52 32.44 -41.46
C TYR A 259 77.20 32.43 -42.84
N TYR A 260 76.59 31.75 -43.81
CA TYR A 260 77.06 31.72 -45.20
C TYR A 260 76.57 32.92 -46.03
N GLY A 261 75.72 33.77 -45.45
CA GLY A 261 75.20 34.95 -46.11
C GLY A 261 76.29 35.97 -46.44
N ASP A 262 76.03 36.75 -47.48
CA ASP A 262 76.95 37.78 -48.02
C ASP A 262 77.34 38.86 -47.00
N MET A 263 76.49 39.08 -45.98
CA MET A 263 76.73 40.05 -44.92
C MET A 263 77.86 39.61 -43.98
N LEU A 264 77.80 38.39 -43.44
CA LEU A 264 78.79 37.87 -42.47
C LEU A 264 80.07 37.34 -43.12
N THR A 265 79.98 36.79 -44.34
CA THR A 265 81.17 36.32 -45.10
C THR A 265 81.95 37.46 -45.76
N GLU A 266 81.40 38.67 -45.70
CA GLU A 266 81.91 39.87 -46.35
C GLU A 266 82.30 39.69 -47.83
N ASN A 267 81.56 38.86 -48.56
CA ASN A 267 81.90 38.46 -49.91
C ASN A 267 82.16 39.67 -50.86
N PRO A 268 83.38 39.82 -51.42
CA PRO A 268 83.73 40.96 -52.27
C PRO A 268 83.03 40.95 -53.64
N SER A 269 82.49 39.82 -54.10
CA SER A 269 81.78 39.75 -55.40
C SER A 269 80.48 40.56 -55.41
N VAL A 270 79.90 40.80 -54.24
CA VAL A 270 78.65 41.57 -54.06
C VAL A 270 78.81 43.04 -54.43
N ALA A 271 80.06 43.52 -54.46
CA ALA A 271 80.42 44.86 -54.90
C ALA A 271 80.37 45.03 -56.44
N GLN A 272 80.29 43.94 -57.21
CA GLN A 272 80.25 43.99 -58.67
C GLN A 272 78.88 44.47 -59.18
N SER A 273 78.88 45.44 -60.08
CA SER A 273 77.64 45.90 -60.71
C SER A 273 77.07 44.83 -61.65
N HIS A 274 75.76 44.59 -61.56
CA HIS A 274 75.05 43.70 -62.47
C HIS A 274 75.05 44.19 -63.92
N HIS A 275 75.18 45.51 -64.14
CA HIS A 275 75.06 46.10 -65.47
C HIS A 275 76.39 46.13 -66.23
N GLN A 276 77.52 46.27 -65.52
CA GLN A 276 78.84 46.42 -66.13
C GLN A 276 79.91 45.79 -65.24
N SER A 277 80.66 44.82 -65.77
CA SER A 277 81.63 44.02 -65.02
C SER A 277 82.78 44.82 -64.38
N HIS A 278 83.11 45.98 -64.93
CA HIS A 278 84.16 46.88 -64.43
C HIS A 278 83.64 47.94 -63.44
N ARG A 279 82.32 48.10 -63.30
CA ARG A 279 81.74 49.05 -62.36
C ARG A 279 81.54 48.40 -61.00
N ILE A 280 81.90 49.14 -59.97
CA ILE A 280 81.72 48.74 -58.58
C ILE A 280 80.55 49.55 -58.01
N LEU A 281 79.70 48.90 -57.21
CA LEU A 281 78.63 49.56 -56.46
C LEU A 281 79.23 50.34 -55.29
N PRO A 282 79.08 51.68 -55.22
CA PRO A 282 79.74 52.50 -54.19
C PRO A 282 79.41 52.09 -52.76
N GLU A 283 78.15 51.75 -52.50
CA GLU A 283 77.64 51.38 -51.16
C GLU A 283 78.20 50.05 -50.64
N ARG A 284 78.73 49.20 -51.52
CA ARG A 284 79.13 47.82 -51.21
C ARG A 284 80.63 47.60 -51.41
N TRP A 285 81.38 48.66 -51.66
CA TRP A 285 82.80 48.58 -51.92
C TRP A 285 83.61 48.35 -50.63
N LYS A 286 84.39 47.26 -50.60
CA LYS A 286 85.17 46.81 -49.44
C LYS A 286 86.68 46.84 -49.68
N GLY A 287 87.14 47.81 -50.48
CA GLY A 287 88.56 47.96 -50.83
C GLY A 287 88.97 47.21 -52.10
N MET A 288 90.27 47.21 -52.39
CA MET A 288 90.85 46.61 -53.59
C MET A 288 91.10 45.11 -53.39
N THR A 289 90.91 44.33 -54.46
CA THR A 289 91.25 42.90 -54.44
C THR A 289 92.77 42.71 -54.29
N LYS A 290 93.20 41.58 -53.69
CA LYS A 290 94.62 41.25 -53.54
C LYS A 290 95.36 41.28 -54.88
N ALA A 291 94.74 40.77 -55.94
CA ALA A 291 95.28 40.81 -57.31
C ALA A 291 95.48 42.23 -57.85
N GLN A 292 94.56 43.17 -57.56
CA GLN A 292 94.73 44.58 -57.94
C GLN A 292 95.87 45.24 -57.15
N LEU A 293 95.97 44.98 -55.85
CA LEU A 293 97.06 45.46 -55.01
C LEU A 293 98.42 44.93 -55.49
N GLU A 294 98.50 43.64 -55.85
CA GLU A 294 99.69 43.06 -56.47
C GLU A 294 100.08 43.74 -57.79
N GLY A 295 99.09 44.13 -58.60
CA GLY A 295 99.30 44.94 -59.80
C GLY A 295 99.95 46.29 -59.48
N TYR A 296 99.47 46.98 -58.45
CA TYR A 296 100.06 48.24 -57.98
C TYR A 296 101.49 48.04 -57.45
N TYR A 297 101.74 46.99 -56.66
CA TYR A 297 103.09 46.69 -56.15
C TYR A 297 104.08 46.41 -57.29
N LYS A 298 103.68 45.61 -58.29
CA LYS A 298 104.48 45.38 -59.49
C LYS A 298 104.77 46.68 -60.25
N GLY A 299 103.76 47.53 -60.41
CA GLY A 299 103.90 48.85 -61.02
C GLY A 299 104.86 49.76 -60.26
N GLN A 300 104.80 49.79 -58.93
CA GLN A 300 105.71 50.57 -58.09
C GLN A 300 107.16 50.09 -58.21
N ILE A 301 107.38 48.77 -58.19
CA ILE A 301 108.71 48.18 -58.40
C ILE A 301 109.27 48.59 -59.77
N GLN A 302 108.44 48.54 -60.81
CA GLN A 302 108.84 48.95 -62.16
C GLN A 302 109.15 50.47 -62.23
N GLN A 303 108.40 51.32 -61.53
CA GLN A 303 108.69 52.75 -61.44
C GLN A 303 110.00 53.05 -60.72
N ILE A 304 110.30 52.32 -59.64
CA ILE A 304 111.58 52.43 -58.91
C ILE A 304 112.72 52.09 -59.86
N TRP A 305 112.62 50.97 -60.58
CA TRP A 305 113.63 50.55 -61.56
C TRP A 305 113.82 51.60 -62.67
N ASN A 306 112.73 52.07 -63.28
CA ASN A 306 112.76 53.11 -64.31
C ASN A 306 113.42 54.41 -63.82
N ASN A 307 113.08 54.87 -62.61
CA ASN A 307 113.68 56.07 -62.02
C ASN A 307 115.18 55.89 -61.74
N GLN A 308 115.60 54.68 -61.34
CA GLN A 308 117.00 54.38 -61.11
C GLN A 308 117.80 54.42 -62.42
N THR A 309 117.30 53.78 -63.49
CA THR A 309 117.89 53.91 -64.83
C THR A 309 117.92 55.36 -65.33
N ARG A 310 116.88 56.16 -65.04
CA ARG A 310 116.86 57.58 -65.44
C ARG A 310 117.95 58.38 -64.72
N ARG A 311 118.13 58.18 -63.41
CA ARG A 311 119.21 58.82 -62.63
C ARG A 311 120.59 58.42 -63.12
N GLU A 312 120.81 57.15 -63.47
CA GLU A 312 122.08 56.68 -64.03
C GLU A 312 122.39 57.35 -65.39
N GLN A 313 121.38 57.51 -66.25
CA GLN A 313 121.52 58.23 -67.52
C GLN A 313 121.79 59.73 -67.31
N GLU A 314 121.13 60.38 -66.35
CA GLU A 314 121.39 61.78 -65.97
C GLU A 314 122.82 61.95 -65.46
N GLN A 315 123.29 61.08 -64.55
CA GLN A 315 124.67 61.10 -64.06
C GLN A 315 125.71 60.84 -65.16
N GLN A 316 125.40 60.00 -66.14
CA GLN A 316 126.28 59.77 -67.28
C GLN A 316 126.39 61.03 -68.15
N LYS A 317 125.26 61.69 -68.46
CA LYS A 317 125.24 62.96 -69.19
C LYS A 317 125.96 64.07 -68.44
N GLU A 318 125.78 64.16 -67.12
CA GLU A 318 126.46 65.15 -66.29
C GLU A 318 127.97 64.92 -66.26
N ARG A 319 128.44 63.66 -66.20
CA ARG A 319 129.87 63.32 -66.35
C ARG A 319 130.43 63.73 -67.70
N GLU A 320 129.70 63.51 -68.78
CA GLU A 320 130.09 63.92 -70.14
C GLU A 320 130.12 65.44 -70.27
N TRP A 321 129.14 66.14 -69.71
CA TRP A 321 129.09 67.60 -69.68
C TRP A 321 130.24 68.21 -68.86
N ASN A 322 130.54 67.65 -67.69
CA ASN A 322 131.66 68.09 -66.86
C ASN A 322 133.02 67.89 -67.55
N LYS A 323 133.20 66.77 -68.28
CA LYS A 323 134.40 66.58 -69.11
C LYS A 323 134.52 67.66 -70.19
N LEU A 324 133.43 67.96 -70.90
CA LEU A 324 133.41 69.01 -71.91
C LEU A 324 133.77 70.38 -71.32
N ILE A 325 133.23 70.72 -70.14
CA ILE A 325 133.56 71.97 -69.44
C ILE A 325 135.04 72.02 -69.06
N LEU A 326 135.60 70.94 -68.50
CA LEU A 326 137.01 70.88 -68.12
C LEU A 326 137.94 71.03 -69.33
N ASP A 327 137.63 70.35 -70.44
CA ASP A 327 138.38 70.49 -71.69
C ASP A 327 138.31 71.93 -72.22
N GLN A 328 137.12 72.57 -72.18
CA GLN A 328 136.96 73.98 -72.56
C GLN A 328 137.76 74.93 -71.65
N GLN A 329 137.72 74.72 -70.33
CA GLN A 329 138.52 75.48 -69.37
C GLN A 329 140.02 75.34 -69.63
N HIS A 330 140.51 74.13 -69.92
CA HIS A 330 141.89 73.90 -70.30
C HIS A 330 142.27 74.63 -71.59
N THR A 331 141.41 74.61 -72.61
CA THR A 331 141.67 75.35 -73.85
C THR A 331 141.68 76.87 -73.63
N LEU A 332 140.78 77.42 -72.82
CA LEU A 332 140.76 78.84 -72.48
C LEU A 332 142.02 79.25 -71.72
N HIS A 333 142.42 78.48 -70.69
CA HIS A 333 143.65 78.74 -69.95
C HIS A 333 144.89 78.72 -70.86
N TYR A 334 144.96 77.80 -71.83
CA TYR A 334 146.05 77.75 -72.79
C TYR A 334 146.09 78.99 -73.70
N LEU A 335 144.93 79.49 -74.13
CA LEU A 335 144.81 80.72 -74.92
C LEU A 335 145.21 81.95 -74.10
N ASP A 336 144.75 82.08 -72.86
CA ASP A 336 145.12 83.16 -71.93
C ASP A 336 146.64 83.18 -71.68
N ASP A 337 147.27 82.03 -71.44
CA ASP A 337 148.73 81.94 -71.28
C ASP A 337 149.49 82.33 -72.55
N ALA A 338 148.94 82.03 -73.73
CA ALA A 338 149.53 82.43 -75.01
C ALA A 338 149.41 83.95 -75.22
N GLU A 339 148.28 84.55 -74.85
CA GLU A 339 148.05 86.00 -74.91
C GLU A 339 148.94 86.75 -73.92
N ASN A 340 149.02 86.29 -72.67
CA ASN A 340 149.90 86.85 -71.64
C ASN A 340 151.39 86.80 -72.06
N ARG A 341 151.83 85.72 -72.72
CA ARG A 341 153.20 85.64 -73.28
C ARG A 341 153.46 86.69 -74.36
N LYS A 342 152.49 86.92 -75.26
CA LYS A 342 152.58 87.98 -76.28
C LYS A 342 152.59 89.36 -75.63
N TYR A 343 151.73 89.59 -74.65
CA TYR A 343 151.66 90.85 -73.89
C TYR A 343 152.98 91.16 -73.17
N TYR A 344 153.57 90.16 -72.50
CA TYR A 344 154.87 90.30 -71.84
C TYR A 344 156.00 90.62 -72.84
N GLN A 345 156.04 89.95 -73.99
CA GLN A 345 157.02 90.25 -75.05
C GLN A 345 156.86 91.68 -75.60
N PHE A 346 155.62 92.13 -75.80
CA PHE A 346 155.30 93.48 -76.25
C PHE A 346 155.75 94.54 -75.24
N CYS A 347 155.43 94.36 -73.94
CA CYS A 347 155.89 95.27 -72.89
C CYS A 347 157.41 95.38 -72.83
N LYS A 348 158.13 94.26 -73.00
CA LYS A 348 159.59 94.23 -72.99
C LYS A 348 160.21 94.97 -74.19
N GLN A 349 159.59 94.89 -75.37
CA GLN A 349 160.00 95.68 -76.54
C GLN A 349 159.79 97.18 -76.29
N LEU A 350 158.64 97.56 -75.72
CA LEU A 350 158.29 98.94 -75.37
C LEU A 350 159.24 99.55 -74.33
N GLU A 351 159.64 98.78 -73.31
CA GLU A 351 160.67 99.21 -72.34
C GLU A 351 162.02 99.50 -73.02
N LEU A 352 162.42 98.66 -73.97
CA LEU A 352 163.71 98.79 -74.67
C LEU A 352 163.72 100.01 -75.59
N GLU A 353 162.63 100.26 -76.32
CA GLU A 353 162.44 101.45 -77.16
C GLU A 353 162.46 102.73 -76.31
N ASN A 354 161.76 102.74 -75.17
CA ASN A 354 161.74 103.89 -74.25
C ASN A 354 163.13 104.19 -73.67
N GLN A 355 163.95 103.18 -73.37
CA GLN A 355 165.33 103.38 -72.91
C GLN A 355 166.21 104.02 -73.99
N GLN A 356 166.07 103.60 -75.25
CA GLN A 356 166.83 104.18 -76.37
C GLN A 356 166.43 105.65 -76.62
N LEU A 357 165.13 105.94 -76.64
CA LEU A 357 164.62 107.32 -76.74
C LEU A 357 165.13 108.21 -75.60
N ALA A 358 165.14 107.71 -74.36
CA ALA A 358 165.63 108.46 -73.21
C ALA A 358 167.16 108.74 -73.25
N GLN A 359 167.94 107.88 -73.91
CA GLN A 359 169.37 108.14 -74.15
C GLN A 359 169.60 109.19 -75.24
N GLN A 360 168.88 109.08 -76.37
CA GLN A 360 168.97 110.04 -77.48
C GLN A 360 168.60 111.45 -77.02
N GLN A 361 167.54 111.58 -76.22
CA GLN A 361 167.07 112.87 -75.72
C GLN A 361 168.08 113.51 -74.75
N ARG A 362 168.73 112.71 -73.90
CA ARG A 362 169.83 113.18 -73.02
C ARG A 362 171.02 113.70 -73.81
N GLN A 363 171.47 112.94 -74.82
CA GLN A 363 172.59 113.36 -75.69
C GLN A 363 172.27 114.65 -76.46
N HIS A 364 171.03 114.80 -76.93
CA HIS A 364 170.59 116.00 -77.64
C HIS A 364 170.55 117.24 -76.74
N GLN A 365 170.09 117.09 -75.48
CA GLN A 365 170.10 118.17 -74.49
C GLN A 365 171.53 118.60 -74.10
N GLU A 366 172.47 117.66 -73.96
CA GLU A 366 173.87 117.98 -73.70
C GLU A 366 174.51 118.78 -74.86
N TYR A 367 174.20 118.43 -76.11
CA TYR A 367 174.68 119.15 -77.29
C TYR A 367 174.14 120.59 -77.35
N PHE A 368 172.83 120.78 -77.12
CA PHE A 368 172.20 122.09 -77.13
C PHE A 368 172.77 123.04 -76.07
N ASN A 369 172.99 122.54 -74.85
CA ASN A 369 173.45 123.37 -73.74
C ASN A 369 174.93 123.79 -73.85
N LYS A 370 175.79 122.98 -74.49
CA LYS A 370 177.23 123.26 -74.58
C LYS A 370 177.65 124.06 -75.82
N VAL A 371 176.95 123.91 -76.95
CA VAL A 371 177.42 124.44 -78.25
C VAL A 371 176.65 125.68 -78.70
N ILE A 372 175.33 125.74 -78.48
CA ILE A 372 174.46 126.75 -79.08
C ILE A 372 174.23 127.95 -78.14
N ASN A 373 174.17 127.72 -76.83
CA ASN A 373 173.83 128.75 -75.84
C ASN A 373 175.02 129.50 -75.20
N THR A 374 176.21 129.42 -75.79
CA THR A 374 177.38 130.20 -75.34
C THR A 374 177.63 131.39 -76.25
N ASN A 375 177.24 132.58 -75.79
CA ASN A 375 177.37 133.83 -76.55
C ASN A 375 178.72 134.50 -76.23
N VAL A 376 179.72 134.30 -77.10
CA VAL A 376 181.05 134.92 -76.98
C VAL A 376 181.05 136.27 -77.70
N PRO A 377 181.29 137.40 -77.00
CA PRO A 377 181.22 138.72 -77.60
C PRO A 377 182.28 138.93 -78.69
N SER A 378 181.80 139.35 -79.85
CA SER A 378 182.60 139.61 -81.05
C SER A 378 183.49 140.84 -80.89
N LYS A 379 184.68 140.82 -81.50
CA LYS A 379 185.73 141.85 -81.42
C LYS A 379 185.23 143.30 -81.64
N LYS A 380 184.19 143.50 -82.46
CA LYS A 380 183.52 144.80 -82.68
C LYS A 380 182.95 145.45 -81.40
N TYR A 381 182.66 144.68 -80.36
CA TYR A 381 182.12 145.17 -79.08
C TYR A 381 183.15 145.98 -78.27
N PHE A 382 184.44 145.62 -78.36
CA PHE A 382 185.49 146.29 -77.58
C PHE A 382 186.05 147.55 -78.27
N ASP A 383 185.92 147.66 -79.59
CA ASP A 383 186.39 148.82 -80.37
C ASP A 383 185.51 150.09 -80.17
N GLN A 384 184.41 149.99 -79.41
CA GLN A 384 183.48 151.10 -79.14
C GLN A 384 183.87 151.98 -77.94
N PHE A 385 184.83 151.56 -77.11
CA PHE A 385 185.21 152.28 -75.89
C PHE A 385 186.46 153.16 -76.11
N ASN A 386 186.40 154.41 -75.63
CA ASN A 386 187.46 155.43 -75.62
C ASN A 386 187.83 156.09 -76.97
N THR A 387 186.89 156.26 -77.90
CA THR A 387 187.15 156.87 -79.23
C THR A 387 186.99 158.39 -79.33
N SER A 388 186.71 159.15 -78.25
CA SER A 388 186.76 160.63 -78.33
C SER A 388 187.22 161.30 -77.05
N SER A 389 188.08 162.31 -77.20
CA SER A 389 188.76 163.06 -76.15
C SER A 389 187.89 164.16 -75.51
N ARG A 390 186.63 163.87 -75.19
CA ARG A 390 185.71 164.86 -74.62
C ARG A 390 185.13 164.41 -73.29
#